data_AF-H3GLP3-F1
#
_entry.id   AF-H3GLP3-F1
#
_cell.length_a   1.000
_cell.length_b   1.000
_cell.length_c   1.000
_cell.angle_alpha   90.00
_cell.angle_beta   90.00
_cell.angle_gamma   90.00
#
_symmetry.space_group_name_H-M   'P 1'
#
loop_
_entity.id
_entity.type
_entity.pdbx_description
1 polymer ?
#
loop_
_entity_poly.entity_id
_entity_poly.type
_entity_poly.pdbx_seq_one_letter_code
_entity_poly.pdbx_strand_id
1 'polypeptide(L)'
;MYPSAKKDDKGRYLTYSITVRAANKEEGIEEEVVTKNMPKFIDGDPKDVLDWTYQINQLASFKHWNAEGKFLSATILLEGDLSEAFEDAAITDEDVRMGE
;
A
#
# COMPACT_ATOMS: atom_id res chain seq x y z
N MET A 1 32.90 -9.90 9.42
CA MET A 1 31.76 -10.76 9.07
C MET A 1 30.60 -10.31 9.94
N TYR A 2 29.76 -9.39 9.44
CA TYR A 2 28.64 -8.89 10.23
C TYR A 2 27.52 -9.95 10.24
N PRO A 3 26.82 -10.13 11.37
CA PRO A 3 25.73 -11.08 11.42
C PRO A 3 24.63 -10.59 10.48
N SER A 4 24.22 -11.46 9.56
CA SER A 4 23.02 -11.29 8.76
C SER A 4 21.84 -11.18 9.72
N ALA A 5 21.48 -9.94 10.08
CA ALA A 5 20.25 -9.66 10.76
C ALA A 5 19.14 -10.23 9.87
N LYS A 6 18.51 -11.31 10.33
CA LYS A 6 17.19 -11.70 9.84
C LYS A 6 16.29 -10.50 10.14
N LYS A 7 16.20 -9.56 9.20
CA LYS A 7 15.32 -8.39 9.29
C LYS A 7 13.91 -8.94 9.44
N ASP A 8 13.33 -8.68 10.60
CA ASP A 8 11.99 -9.06 11.04
C ASP A 8 10.97 -8.98 9.89
N ASP A 9 10.43 -10.11 9.45
CA ASP A 9 9.44 -10.19 8.35
C ASP A 9 8.13 -9.42 8.68
N LYS A 10 7.86 -9.15 9.96
CA LYS A 10 6.62 -8.52 10.42
C LYS A 10 6.49 -7.04 10.01
N GLY A 11 7.59 -6.36 9.72
CA GLY A 11 7.57 -4.97 9.24
C GLY A 11 7.35 -4.81 7.74
N ARG A 12 7.48 -5.90 6.97
CA ARG A 12 7.52 -5.87 5.50
C ARG A 12 6.17 -5.99 4.81
N TYR A 13 5.11 -6.30 5.55
CA TYR A 13 3.79 -6.54 4.97
C TYR A 13 2.70 -5.83 5.76
N LEU A 14 1.67 -5.38 5.07
CA LEU A 14 0.41 -4.90 5.65
C LEU A 14 -0.71 -5.86 5.28
N THR A 15 -1.50 -6.28 6.26
CA THR A 15 -2.60 -7.24 6.05
C THR A 15 -3.91 -6.49 5.80
N TYR A 16 -4.58 -6.81 4.70
CA TYR A 16 -5.90 -6.31 4.35
C TYR A 16 -6.94 -7.45 4.43
N SER A 17 -8.01 -7.24 5.19
CA SER A 17 -9.16 -8.14 5.24
C SER A 17 -10.22 -7.70 4.22
N ILE A 18 -10.52 -8.51 3.21
CA ILE A 18 -11.46 -8.23 2.13
C ILE A 18 -12.72 -9.06 2.36
N THR A 19 -13.87 -8.40 2.56
CA THR A 19 -15.15 -9.09 2.59
C THR A 19 -15.55 -9.47 1.16
N VAL A 20 -15.59 -10.78 0.87
CA VAL A 20 -15.97 -11.32 -0.45
C VAL A 20 -17.46 -11.66 -0.50
N ARG A 21 -18.04 -12.00 0.66
CA ARG A 21 -19.48 -12.20 0.82
C ARG A 21 -19.94 -11.53 2.10
N ALA A 22 -20.85 -10.57 1.99
CA ALA A 22 -21.44 -9.93 3.16
C ALA A 22 -22.36 -10.93 3.88
N ALA A 23 -22.35 -10.90 5.21
CA ALA A 23 -23.33 -11.65 5.98
C ALA A 23 -24.75 -11.14 5.69
N ASN A 24 -25.68 -12.07 5.44
CA ASN A 24 -27.10 -11.79 5.38
C ASN A 24 -27.84 -12.72 6.35
N LYS A 25 -28.28 -12.15 7.48
CA LYS A 25 -28.96 -12.92 8.53
C LYS A 25 -30.33 -13.43 8.11
N GLU A 26 -31.02 -12.76 7.18
CA GLU A 26 -32.33 -13.16 6.70
C GLU A 26 -32.24 -14.37 5.76
N GLU A 27 -31.16 -14.45 4.97
CA GLU A 27 -30.89 -15.54 4.04
C GLU A 27 -29.96 -16.63 4.62
N GLY A 28 -29.59 -16.53 5.89
CA GLY A 28 -28.68 -17.48 6.55
C GLY A 28 -27.25 -17.48 5.98
N ILE A 29 -26.82 -16.37 5.37
CA ILE A 29 -25.51 -16.21 4.75
C ILE A 29 -24.49 -15.73 5.79
N GLU A 30 -23.43 -16.51 5.99
CA GLU A 30 -22.27 -16.11 6.79
C GLU A 30 -21.34 -15.17 6.01
N GLU A 31 -20.62 -14.31 6.74
CA GLU A 31 -19.62 -13.42 6.16
C GLU A 31 -18.41 -14.24 5.69
N GLU A 32 -17.98 -14.02 4.46
CA GLU A 32 -16.73 -14.59 3.93
C GLU A 32 -15.70 -13.47 3.80
N VAL A 33 -14.60 -13.61 4.54
CA VAL A 33 -13.50 -12.66 4.55
C VAL A 33 -12.22 -13.36 4.09
N VAL A 34 -11.57 -12.79 3.09
CA VAL A 34 -10.24 -13.22 2.63
C VAL A 34 -9.19 -12.25 3.13
N THR A 35 -8.07 -12.75 3.64
CA THR A 35 -6.93 -11.93 4.02
C THR A 35 -5.91 -11.87 2.90
N LYS A 36 -5.40 -10.67 2.60
CA LYS A 36 -4.31 -10.46 1.66
C LYS A 36 -3.17 -9.73 2.37
N ASN A 37 -1.98 -10.33 2.37
CA ASN A 37 -0.76 -9.68 2.81
C ASN A 37 -0.18 -8.90 1.63
N MET A 38 -0.04 -7.59 1.79
CA MET A 38 0.50 -6.70 0.78
C MET A 38 1.92 -6.30 1.19
N PRO A 39 2.95 -6.55 0.36
CA PRO A 39 4.30 -6.13 0.67
C PRO A 39 4.40 -4.60 0.67
N LYS A 40 5.15 -4.05 1.63
CA LYS A 40 5.66 -2.69 1.55
C LYS A 40 6.77 -2.64 0.50
N PHE A 41 6.83 -1.55 -0.25
CA PHE A 41 7.94 -1.27 -1.14
C PHE A 41 8.97 -0.43 -0.37
N ILE A 42 10.17 -0.96 -0.17
CA ILE A 42 11.24 -0.34 0.62
C ILE A 42 12.42 0.00 -0.31
N ASP A 43 12.84 -1.00 -1.09
CA ASP A 43 13.90 -0.91 -2.08
C ASP A 43 13.60 -1.86 -3.24
N GLY A 44 14.17 -1.57 -4.41
CA GLY A 44 14.00 -2.42 -5.60
C GLY A 44 14.33 -1.71 -6.90
N ASP A 45 14.44 -2.50 -7.97
CA ASP A 45 14.63 -1.99 -9.32
C ASP A 45 13.29 -1.48 -9.91
N PRO A 46 13.30 -0.70 -11.00
CA PRO A 46 12.07 -0.22 -11.64
C PRO A 46 11.06 -1.32 -11.99
N LYS A 47 11.53 -2.55 -12.25
CA LYS A 47 10.66 -3.70 -12.51
C LYS A 47 9.90 -4.13 -11.25
N ASP A 48 10.53 -4.05 -10.08
CA ASP A 48 9.92 -4.41 -8.80
C ASP A 48 8.83 -3.40 -8.42
N VAL A 49 9.05 -2.11 -8.72
CA VAL A 49 8.01 -1.07 -8.57
C VAL A 49 6.78 -1.38 -9.43
N LEU A 50 6.97 -1.84 -10.67
CA LEU A 50 5.86 -2.20 -11.56
C LEU A 50 5.08 -3.39 -11.03
N ASP A 51 5.77 -4.43 -10.55
CA ASP A 51 5.10 -5.60 -9.96
C ASP A 51 4.33 -5.23 -8.69
N TRP A 52 4.93 -4.43 -7.82
CA TRP A 52 4.29 -3.92 -6.61
C TRP A 52 3.04 -3.07 -6.93
N THR A 53 3.15 -2.17 -7.92
CA THR A 53 2.03 -1.34 -8.38
C THR A 53 0.90 -2.19 -8.96
N TYR A 54 1.23 -3.26 -9.68
CA TYR A 54 0.24 -4.22 -10.18
C TYR A 54 -0.49 -4.92 -9.04
N GLN A 55 0.22 -5.35 -7.99
CA GLN A 55 -0.38 -5.97 -6.81
C GLN A 55 -1.34 -5.02 -6.04
N ILE A 56 -0.99 -3.74 -5.92
CA ILE A 56 -1.87 -2.69 -5.35
C ILE A 56 -3.12 -2.54 -6.20
N ASN A 57 -2.99 -2.45 -7.53
CA ASN A 57 -4.15 -2.28 -8.41
C ASN A 57 -5.13 -3.46 -8.33
N GLN A 58 -4.63 -4.68 -8.18
CA GLN A 58 -5.49 -5.83 -7.91
C GLN A 58 -6.21 -5.69 -6.57
N LEU A 59 -5.49 -5.35 -5.49
CA LEU A 59 -6.09 -5.15 -4.17
C LEU A 59 -7.16 -4.05 -4.20
N ALA A 60 -6.88 -2.94 -4.86
CA ALA A 60 -7.82 -1.83 -5.02
C ALA A 60 -9.09 -2.24 -5.78
N SER A 61 -8.94 -3.11 -6.78
CA SER A 61 -10.08 -3.65 -7.53
C SER A 61 -10.96 -4.53 -6.64
N PHE A 62 -10.35 -5.40 -5.82
CA PHE A 62 -11.08 -6.23 -4.86
C PHE A 62 -11.75 -5.43 -3.73
N LYS A 63 -11.12 -4.32 -3.30
CA LYS A 63 -11.64 -3.44 -2.25
C LYS A 63 -12.58 -2.34 -2.77
N HIS A 64 -12.77 -2.24 -4.08
CA HIS A 64 -13.51 -1.17 -4.75
C HIS A 64 -13.00 0.24 -4.39
N TRP A 65 -11.69 0.42 -4.24
CA TRP A 65 -11.11 1.72 -3.91
C TRP A 65 -11.23 2.71 -5.07
N ASN A 66 -11.61 3.95 -4.74
CA ASN A 66 -11.52 5.10 -5.62
C ASN A 66 -10.04 5.57 -5.75
N ALA A 67 -9.80 6.62 -6.53
CA ALA A 67 -8.44 7.13 -6.77
C ALA A 67 -7.72 7.55 -5.48
N GLU A 68 -8.44 8.22 -4.57
CA GLU A 68 -7.91 8.67 -3.28
C GLU A 68 -7.51 7.48 -2.39
N GLY A 69 -8.37 6.46 -2.29
CA GLY A 69 -8.08 5.25 -1.52
C GLY A 69 -6.89 4.46 -2.08
N LYS A 70 -6.72 4.44 -3.40
CA LYS A 70 -5.53 3.87 -4.05
C LYS A 70 -4.27 4.63 -3.67
N PHE A 71 -4.32 5.96 -3.76
CA PHE A 71 -3.18 6.81 -3.45
C PHE A 71 -2.77 6.68 -1.97
N LEU A 72 -3.72 6.85 -1.04
CA LEU A 72 -3.47 6.69 0.39
C LEU A 72 -2.87 5.32 0.73
N SER A 73 -3.42 4.25 0.16
CA SER A 73 -2.92 2.90 0.43
C SER A 73 -1.52 2.68 -0.14
N ALA A 74 -1.23 3.22 -1.33
CA ALA A 74 0.11 3.16 -1.91
C ALA A 74 1.12 3.92 -1.04
N THR A 75 0.77 5.13 -0.57
CA THR A 75 1.62 5.91 0.34
C THR A 75 1.92 5.17 1.64
N ILE A 76 0.92 4.52 2.26
CA ILE A 76 1.13 3.74 3.50
C ILE A 76 2.07 2.55 3.28
N LEU A 77 2.08 1.98 2.07
CA LEU A 77 2.88 0.82 1.72
C LEU A 77 4.26 1.19 1.18
N LEU A 78 4.54 2.49 0.99
CA LEU A 78 5.81 2.99 0.50
C LEU A 78 6.69 3.38 1.68
N GLU A 79 7.93 2.91 1.70
CA GLU A 79 8.95 3.27 2.70
C GLU A 79 10.31 3.42 2.00
N GLY A 80 11.29 3.99 2.71
CA GLY A 80 12.66 4.15 2.20
C GLY A 80 12.83 5.24 1.15
N ASP A 81 13.90 5.15 0.36
CA ASP A 81 14.39 6.23 -0.51
C ASP A 81 13.33 6.75 -1.48
N LEU A 82 12.48 5.87 -2.01
CA LEU A 82 11.42 6.29 -2.94
C LEU A 82 10.34 7.12 -2.22
N SER A 83 10.03 6.80 -0.95
CA SER A 83 9.11 7.59 -0.14
C SER A 83 9.67 8.95 0.20
N GLU A 84 10.93 9.00 0.63
CA GLU A 84 11.63 10.25 0.92
C GLU A 84 11.68 11.15 -0.33
N ALA A 85 11.97 10.58 -1.51
CA ALA A 85 11.97 11.32 -2.77
C ALA A 85 10.60 11.90 -3.14
N PHE A 86 9.49 11.23 -2.79
CA PHE A 86 8.14 11.79 -3.00
C PHE A 86 7.84 12.93 -2.04
N GLU A 87 8.29 12.84 -0.78
CA GLU A 87 8.15 13.91 0.22
C GLU A 87 8.97 15.14 -0.19
N ASP A 88 10.21 14.95 -0.64
CA ASP A 88 11.08 16.02 -1.11
C ASP A 88 10.56 16.70 -2.39
N ALA A 89 9.90 15.94 -3.27
CA ALA A 89 9.30 16.45 -4.49
C ALA A 89 7.89 17.05 -4.28
N ALA A 90 7.30 16.89 -3.10
CA ALA A 90 5.99 17.42 -2.81
C ALA A 90 6.05 18.95 -2.73
N ILE A 91 5.32 19.62 -3.63
CA ILE A 91 5.22 21.09 -3.63
C ILE A 91 4.51 21.51 -2.34
N THR A 92 5.19 22.32 -1.54
CA THR A 92 4.62 22.89 -0.32
C THR A 92 4.02 24.27 -0.59
N ASP A 93 3.09 24.73 0.26
CA ASP A 93 2.52 26.08 0.18
C ASP A 93 3.60 27.18 0.32
N GLU A 94 4.78 26.85 0.83
CA GLU A 94 5.93 27.76 0.93
C GLU A 94 6.64 27.95 -0.43
N ASP A 95 6.65 26.93 -1.29
CA ASP A 95 7.22 26.99 -2.64
C ASP A 95 6.39 27.85 -3.61
N VAL A 96 5.09 27.97 -3.35
CA VAL A 96 4.15 28.76 -4.18
C VAL A 96 4.15 30.26 -3.83
N ARG A 97 4.75 30.65 -2.69
CA ARG A 97 4.82 32.06 -2.25
C ARG A 97 5.93 32.89 -2.88
N MET A 98 6.74 32.33 -3.77
CA MET A 98 7.77 33.06 -4.51
C MET A 98 7.18 33.82 -5.70
N GLY A 99 6.23 34.72 -5.41
CA GLY A 99 5.48 35.43 -6.43
C GLY A 99 4.67 36.62 -5.90
N GLU A 100 5.25 37.46 -5.04
CA GLU A 100 4.90 38.89 -4.93
C GLU A 100 6.15 39.75 -4.70
#